data_AF-A0A838K8Y5-F1
#
_entry.id   AF-A0A838K8Y5-F1
#
_cell.length_a   1.000
_cell.length_b   1.000
_cell.length_c   1.000
_cell.angle_alpha   90.00
_cell.angle_beta   90.00
_cell.angle_gamma   90.00
#
_symmetry.space_group_name_H-M   'P 1'
#
loop_
_entity.id
_entity.type
_entity.pdbx_description
1 polymer ?
#
loop_
_entity_poly.entity_id
_entity_poly.type
_entity_poly.pdbx_seq_one_letter_code
_entity_poly.pdbx_strand_id
1 'polypeptide(L)' 'MVRYRYLDAMGDVVTEREFDDREAALAWAVEDDELEEVQRVEYLGPEGDWRWAGALPI' A
#
# COMPACT_ATOMS: atom_id res chain seq x y z
N MET A 1 6.19 8.19 -10.27
CA MET A 1 5.32 7.12 -9.76
C MET A 1 6.17 6.07 -9.05
N VAL A 2 5.76 5.68 -7.84
CA VAL A 2 6.37 4.64 -7.00
C VAL A 2 5.40 3.47 -6.96
N ARG A 3 5.91 2.23 -7.03
CA ARG A 3 5.08 1.03 -6.92
C ARG A 3 4.78 0.75 -5.45
N TYR A 4 3.49 0.54 -5.15
CA TYR A 4 2.99 0.16 -3.84
C TYR A 4 2.36 -1.23 -3.91
N ARG A 5 2.47 -1.99 -2.83
CA ARG A 5 1.75 -3.25 -2.63
C ARG A 5 0.92 -3.16 -1.37
N TYR A 6 -0.25 -3.79 -1.43
CA TYR A 6 -1.28 -3.76 -0.41
C TYR A 6 -1.37 -5.17 0.14
N LEU A 7 -1.19 -5.31 1.44
CA LEU A 7 -1.12 -6.60 2.10
C LEU A 7 -2.24 -6.75 3.11
N ASP A 8 -2.78 -7.95 3.19
CA ASP A 8 -3.78 -8.34 4.17
C ASP A 8 -3.15 -8.55 5.56
N ALA A 9 -3.96 -9.03 6.52
CA ALA A 9 -3.49 -9.34 7.87
C ALA A 9 -2.46 -10.49 7.93
N MET A 10 -2.43 -11.37 6.92
CA MET A 10 -1.49 -12.49 6.81
C MET A 10 -0.16 -12.05 6.18
N GLY A 11 -0.13 -10.88 5.53
CA GLY A 11 0.99 -10.40 4.75
C GLY A 11 0.99 -10.92 3.31
N ASP A 12 -0.15 -11.44 2.83
CA ASP A 12 -0.35 -11.79 1.44
C ASP A 12 -0.66 -10.54 0.62
N VAL A 13 -0.19 -10.50 -0.63
CA VAL A 13 -0.41 -9.36 -1.52
C VAL A 13 -1.82 -9.44 -2.10
N VAL A 14 -2.66 -8.48 -1.71
CA VAL A 14 -4.01 -8.28 -2.26
C VAL A 14 -3.90 -7.68 -3.66
N THR A 15 -3.08 -6.63 -3.79
CA THR A 15 -2.89 -5.92 -5.06
C THR A 15 -1.60 -5.09 -5.08
N GLU A 16 -1.22 -4.64 -6.27
CA GLU A 16 -0.08 -3.75 -6.50
C GLU A 16 -0.48 -2.62 -7.45
N ARG A 17 -0.07 -1.40 -7.13
CA ARG A 17 -0.43 -0.21 -7.92
C ARG A 17 0.60 0.89 -7.78
N GLU A 18 0.74 1.71 -8.82
CA GLU A 18 1.64 2.85 -8.83
C GLU A 18 0.92 4.14 -8.45
N PHE A 19 1.57 4.96 -7.62
CA PHE A 19 1.08 6.28 -7.20
C PHE A 19 2.20 7.32 -7.27
N ASP A 20 1.84 8.58 -7.45
CA ASP A 20 2.81 9.68 -7.46
C ASP A 20 3.36 9.97 -6.06
N ASP A 21 2.50 9.88 -5.04
CA ASP A 21 2.84 10.22 -3.66
C ASP A 21 2.26 9.21 -2.66
N ARG A 22 2.90 9.13 -1.50
CA ARG A 22 2.53 8.23 -0.40
C ARG A 22 1.12 8.48 0.12
N GLU A 23 0.69 9.73 0.21
CA GLU A 23 -0.66 10.09 0.68
C GLU A 23 -1.75 9.53 -0.23
N ALA A 24 -1.56 9.60 -1.55
CA ALA A 24 -2.51 9.04 -2.52
C ALA A 24 -2.60 7.50 -2.39
N ALA A 25 -1.45 6.84 -2.20
CA ALA A 25 -1.42 5.39 -2.01
C ALA A 25 -2.13 4.94 -0.71
N LEU A 26 -1.97 5.69 0.38
CA LEU A 26 -2.61 5.41 1.66
C LEU A 26 -4.11 5.74 1.66
N ALA A 27 -4.51 6.84 1.01
CA ALA A 27 -5.92 7.19 0.86
C ALA A 27 -6.68 6.13 0.06
N TRP A 28 -6.09 5.64 -1.04
CA TRP A 28 -6.72 4.58 -1.83
C TRP A 28 -6.97 3.29 -1.03
N ALA A 29 -6.10 2.94 -0.08
CA ALA A 29 -6.30 1.79 0.80
C ALA A 29 -7.56 1.87 1.69
N VAL A 30 -8.11 3.08 1.88
CA VAL A 30 -9.24 3.36 2.77
C VAL A 30 -10.50 3.70 1.99
N GLU A 31 -10.36 4.37 0.84
CA GLU A 31 -11.49 4.77 0.01
C GLU A 31 -12.05 3.62 -0.84
N ASP A 32 -11.25 2.58 -1.10
CA ASP A 32 -11.62 1.48 -1.97
C ASP A 32 -12.18 0.31 -1.15
N ASP A 33 -13.48 0.04 -1.32
CA ASP A 33 -14.23 -1.03 -0.65
C ASP A 33 -13.65 -2.43 -1.00
N GLU A 34 -12.95 -2.59 -2.12
CA GLU A 34 -12.28 -3.85 -2.47
C GLU A 34 -10.98 -4.07 -1.66
N LEU A 35 -10.55 -3.09 -0.86
CA LEU A 35 -9.34 -3.12 -0.03
C LEU A 35 -9.64 -3.17 1.47
N GLU A 36 -10.87 -3.50 1.88
CA GLU A 36 -11.26 -3.65 3.30
C GLU A 36 -10.35 -4.62 4.09
N GLU A 37 -9.77 -5.61 3.41
CA GLU A 37 -8.85 -6.60 3.98
C GLU A 37 -7.42 -6.10 4.15
N VAL A 38 -7.07 -4.95 3.57
CA VAL A 38 -5.71 -4.39 3.64
C VAL A 38 -5.41 -3.90 5.05
N GLN A 39 -4.29 -4.38 5.60
CA GLN A 39 -3.77 -3.98 6.91
C GLN A 39 -2.41 -3.29 6.81
N ARG A 40 -1.71 -3.44 5.67
CA ARG A 40 -0.40 -2.85 5.47
C ARG A 40 -0.21 -2.40 4.04
N VAL A 41 0.40 -1.23 3.87
CA VAL A 41 0.85 -0.73 2.57
C VAL A 41 2.37 -0.62 2.61
N GLU A 42 3.02 -1.08 1.54
CA GLU A 42 4.46 -1.00 1.36
C GLU A 42 4.78 -0.40 0.00
N TYR A 43 5.91 0.29 -0.10
CA TYR A 43 6.41 0.88 -1.35
C TYR A 43 7.75 0.26 -1.73
N LEU A 44 7.99 0.18 -3.04
CA LEU A 44 9.26 -0.32 -3.58
C LEU A 44 10.33 0.79 -3.48
N GLY A 45 11.32 0.56 -2.63
CA GLY A 45 12.47 1.42 -2.46
C GLY A 45 13.41 1.42 -3.67
N PRO A 46 14.32 2.40 -3.76
CA PRO A 46 15.26 2.53 -4.88
C PRO A 46 16.25 1.35 -4.99
N GLU A 47 16.46 0.60 -3.91
CA GLU A 47 17.33 -0.58 -3.87
C GLU A 47 16.57 -1.88 -4.23
N GLY A 48 15.27 -1.78 -4.57
CA GLY A 48 14.42 -2.91 -4.90
C GLY A 48 13.82 -3.63 -3.68
N ASP A 49 13.93 -3.03 -2.48
CA ASP A 49 13.36 -3.57 -1.25
C ASP A 49 11.99 -2.94 -0.93
N TRP A 50 11.09 -3.72 -0.35
CA TRP A 50 9.78 -3.24 0.08
C TRP A 50 9.87 -2.60 1.47
N ARG A 51 9.40 -1.36 1.58
CA ARG A 51 9.45 -0.57 2.81
C ARG A 51 8.05 -0.19 3.26
N TRP A 52 7.84 -0.15 4.57
CA TRP A 52 6.55 0.23 5.14
C TRP A 52 6.18 1.67 4.76
N ALA A 53 5.00 1.86 4.16
CA ALA A 53 4.50 3.17 3.72
C ALA A 53 3.92 3.99 4.88
N GLY A 54 3.65 3.39 6.04
CA GLY A 54 3.09 4.04 7.22
C GLY A 54 1.77 3.43 7.67
N ALA A 55 1.22 3.97 8.76
CA ALA A 55 -0.10 3.59 9.23
C ALA A 55 -1.17 4.06 8.25
N LEU A 56 -2.22 3.25 8.07
CA LEU A 56 -3.41 3.66 7.34
C LEU A 56 -4.07 4.84 8.06
N PRO A 57 -4.56 5.86 7.33
CA PRO A 57 -5.35 6.92 7.93
C PRO A 57 -6.65 6.30 8.49
N ILE A 58 -6.89 6.53 9.78
CA ILE A 58 -8.11 6.13 10.50
C ILE A 58 -9.17 7.22 10.42
#